data_AF-A0A932X3L2-F1
#
_entry.id   AF-A0A932X3L2-F1
#
_cell.length_a   1.000
_cell.length_b   1.000
_cell.length_c   1.000
_cell.angle_alpha   90.00
_cell.angle_beta   90.00
_cell.angle_gamma   90.00
#
_symmetry.space_group_name_H-M   'P 1'
#
loop_
_entity.id
_entity.type
_entity.pdbx_description
1 polymer ?
#
loop_
_entity_poly.entity_id
_entity_poly.type
_entity_poly.pdbx_seq_one_letter_code
_entity_poly.pdbx_strand_id
1 'polypeptide(L)'
;ISDPGFVQELPRNSWGGAAQALTALRAPRWFEHYGKGEDLRHLMTRWVEAILASPVFAQQINPWTGEFIGPDGYSPAMLVFVSFVDRLGILKRPTDRERPRGDRPAGEPPSPAKAARP
;
A
#
# COMPACT_ATOMS: atom_id res chain seq x y z
N ILE A 1 2.15 12.47 22.17
CA ILE A 1 2.86 13.14 21.05
C ILE A 1 3.18 14.55 21.52
N SER A 2 4.42 15.01 21.35
CA SER A 2 4.89 16.30 21.89
C SER A 2 5.17 17.34 20.80
N ASP A 3 4.82 17.05 19.55
CA ASP A 3 4.96 17.99 18.42
C ASP A 3 3.87 19.08 18.51
N PRO A 4 4.22 20.38 18.61
CA PRO A 4 3.23 21.46 18.68
C PRO A 4 2.33 21.60 17.45
N GLY A 5 2.77 21.10 16.28
CA GLY A 5 1.97 21.08 15.05
C GLY A 5 0.98 19.92 15.00
N PHE A 6 0.97 19.06 16.02
CA PHE A 6 0.10 17.90 16.06
C PHE A 6 -1.36 18.27 16.35
N VAL A 7 -2.27 17.90 15.44
CA VAL A 7 -3.71 18.18 15.55
C VAL A 7 -4.44 16.90 15.95
N GLN A 8 -4.79 16.79 17.23
CA GLN A 8 -5.40 15.58 17.80
C GLN A 8 -6.88 15.40 17.43
N GLU A 9 -7.58 16.48 17.08
CA GLU A 9 -8.99 16.47 16.70
C GLU A 9 -9.22 15.86 15.30
N LEU A 10 -8.16 15.75 14.51
CA LEU A 10 -8.16 15.17 13.16
C LEU A 10 -9.31 15.68 12.26
N PRO A 11 -9.51 17.00 12.08
CA PRO A 11 -10.59 17.49 11.23
C PRO A 11 -10.44 17.01 9.79
N ARG A 12 -11.55 17.03 9.04
CA ARG A 12 -11.55 16.62 7.62
C ARG A 12 -10.51 17.42 6.83
N ASN A 13 -9.71 16.72 6.04
CA ASN A 13 -8.58 17.23 5.27
C ASN A 13 -7.47 17.90 6.12
N SER A 14 -7.30 17.47 7.38
CA SER A 14 -6.16 17.80 8.22
C SER A 14 -4.90 17.03 7.83
N TRP A 15 -3.78 17.74 7.73
CA TRP A 15 -2.44 17.17 7.53
C TRP A 15 -1.60 17.15 8.81
N GLY A 16 -2.14 17.65 9.93
CA GLY A 16 -1.41 17.83 11.19
C GLY A 16 -1.44 16.62 12.12
N GLY A 17 -2.06 15.49 11.75
CA GLY A 17 -2.07 14.33 12.66
C GLY A 17 -2.62 13.04 12.06
N ALA A 18 -3.55 13.14 11.11
CA ALA A 18 -4.14 11.96 10.49
C ALA A 18 -3.12 11.22 9.62
N ALA A 19 -3.19 9.89 9.62
CA ALA A 19 -2.44 9.07 8.68
C ALA A 19 -3.02 9.24 7.28
N GLN A 20 -2.19 9.65 6.31
CA GLN A 20 -2.62 9.98 4.94
C GLN A 20 -2.36 8.81 3.99
N ALA A 21 -3.39 8.38 3.25
CA ALA A 21 -3.26 7.31 2.26
C ALA A 21 -2.20 7.65 1.19
N LEU A 22 -2.19 8.92 0.77
CA LEU A 22 -1.25 9.41 -0.24
C LEU A 22 0.22 9.41 0.26
N THR A 23 0.44 9.58 1.57
CA THR A 23 1.77 9.44 2.19
C THR A 23 2.15 7.98 2.33
N ALA A 24 1.23 7.13 2.78
CA ALA A 24 1.43 5.69 2.88
C ALA A 24 1.82 5.07 1.53
N LEU A 25 1.15 5.47 0.44
CA LEU A 25 1.45 4.99 -0.91
C LEU A 25 2.91 5.23 -1.34
N ARG A 26 3.54 6.30 -0.83
CA ARG A 26 4.93 6.65 -1.14
C ARG A 26 5.94 6.10 -0.15
N ALA A 27 5.51 5.67 1.04
CA ALA A 27 6.38 5.15 2.09
C ALA A 27 7.29 4.00 1.63
N PRO A 28 6.83 3.00 0.85
CA PRO A 28 7.69 1.91 0.41
C PRO A 28 9.00 2.36 -0.23
N ARG A 29 8.95 3.41 -1.08
CA ARG A 29 10.13 3.93 -1.78
C ARG A 29 11.30 4.23 -0.83
N TRP A 30 11.02 4.89 0.28
CA TRP A 30 12.06 5.35 1.20
C TRP A 30 12.35 4.33 2.30
N PHE A 31 11.34 3.62 2.79
CA PHE A 31 11.58 2.54 3.75
C PHE A 31 12.48 1.45 3.17
N GLU A 32 12.26 1.05 1.91
CA GLU A 32 13.11 0.08 1.22
C GLU A 32 14.51 0.64 0.99
N HIS A 33 14.62 1.90 0.54
CA HIS A 33 15.91 2.56 0.32
C HIS A 33 16.79 2.58 1.57
N TYR A 34 16.21 2.79 2.75
CA TYR A 34 16.93 2.85 4.02
C TYR A 34 16.93 1.51 4.80
N GLY A 35 16.51 0.40 4.20
CA GLY A 35 16.55 -0.92 4.83
C GLY A 35 15.55 -1.12 5.98
N LYS A 36 14.46 -0.35 6.01
CA LYS A 36 13.40 -0.39 7.04
C LYS A 36 12.28 -1.37 6.69
N GLY A 37 12.64 -2.58 6.27
CA GLY A 37 11.69 -3.58 5.77
C GLY A 37 10.67 -4.05 6.81
N GLU A 38 11.08 -4.23 8.07
CA GLU A 38 10.16 -4.67 9.14
C GLU A 38 9.14 -3.59 9.49
N ASP A 39 9.59 -2.33 9.61
CA ASP A 39 8.72 -1.19 9.87
C ASP A 39 7.73 -0.98 8.72
N LEU A 40 8.19 -1.15 7.47
CA LEU A 40 7.34 -1.08 6.29
C LEU A 40 6.29 -2.20 6.30
N ARG A 41 6.68 -3.43 6.64
CA ARG A 41 5.75 -4.55 6.75
C ARG A 41 4.67 -4.25 7.79
N HIS A 42 5.06 -3.73 8.95
CA HIS A 42 4.10 -3.32 9.98
C HIS A 42 3.13 -2.24 9.47
N LEU A 43 3.66 -1.17 8.85
CA LEU A 43 2.86 -0.10 8.26
C LEU A 43 1.85 -0.65 7.24
N MET A 44 2.32 -1.50 6.32
CA MET A 44 1.46 -2.09 5.29
C MET A 44 0.35 -2.95 5.89
N THR A 45 0.68 -3.79 6.89
CA THR A 45 -0.32 -4.61 7.59
C THR A 45 -1.39 -3.73 8.24
N ARG A 46 -1.01 -2.66 8.95
CA ARG A 46 -1.96 -1.76 9.60
C ARG A 46 -2.90 -1.04 8.63
N TRP A 47 -2.38 -0.61 7.48
CA TRP A 47 -3.20 -0.01 6.43
C TRP A 47 -4.18 -1.01 5.82
N VAL A 48 -3.75 -2.25 5.59
CA VAL A 48 -4.64 -3.30 5.07
C VAL A 48 -5.74 -3.65 6.09
N GLU A 49 -5.39 -3.79 7.38
CA GLU A 49 -6.37 -4.01 8.46
C GLU A 49 -7.43 -2.90 8.51
N ALA A 50 -7.01 -1.64 8.49
CA ALA A 50 -7.91 -0.49 8.53
C ALA A 50 -8.82 -0.42 7.29
N ILE A 51 -8.28 -0.70 6.10
CA ILE A 51 -9.07 -0.71 4.86
C ILE A 51 -10.11 -1.83 4.87
N LEU A 52 -9.74 -3.03 5.35
CA LEU A 52 -10.67 -4.16 5.44
C LEU A 52 -11.80 -3.93 6.48
N ALA A 53 -11.55 -3.11 7.50
CA ALA A 53 -12.54 -2.73 8.50
C ALA A 53 -13.46 -1.56 8.07
N SER A 54 -13.18 -0.92 6.93
CA SER A 54 -13.88 0.28 6.47
C SER A 54 -14.83 -0.03 5.31
N PRO A 55 -16.05 0.53 5.29
CA PRO A 55 -16.93 0.47 4.13
C PRO A 55 -16.55 1.47 3.02
N VAL A 56 -15.56 2.34 3.26
CA VAL A 56 -15.19 3.44 2.36
C VAL A 56 -13.67 3.54 2.18
N PHE A 57 -13.25 4.09 1.03
CA PHE A 57 -11.89 4.51 0.74
C PHE A 57 -11.79 6.04 0.88
N ALA A 58 -11.39 6.53 2.05
CA ALA A 58 -11.16 7.97 2.29
C ALA A 58 -9.67 8.33 2.36
N GLN A 59 -9.38 9.63 2.41
CA GLN A 59 -8.01 10.14 2.40
C GLN A 59 -7.24 9.88 3.70
N GLN A 60 -7.94 9.99 4.83
CA GLN A 60 -7.36 10.07 6.15
C GLN A 60 -7.79 8.88 7.01
N ILE A 61 -6.88 8.43 7.88
CA ILE A 61 -7.16 7.47 8.93
C ILE A 61 -6.81 8.09 10.27
N ASN A 62 -7.66 7.84 11.26
CA ASN A 62 -7.31 8.04 12.67
C ASN A 62 -6.19 7.06 13.05
N PRO A 63 -4.96 7.54 13.38
CA PRO A 63 -3.81 6.67 13.58
C PRO A 63 -3.91 5.79 14.83
N TRP A 64 -4.85 6.06 15.74
CA TRP A 64 -5.06 5.25 16.95
C TRP A 64 -6.18 4.24 16.79
N THR A 65 -7.26 4.58 16.08
CA THR A 65 -8.44 3.70 15.94
C THR A 65 -8.45 2.92 14.63
N GLY A 66 -7.75 3.41 13.60
CA GLY A 66 -7.82 2.86 12.24
C GLY A 66 -9.06 3.30 11.46
N GLU A 67 -9.93 4.13 12.04
CA GLU A 67 -11.16 4.58 11.38
C GLU A 67 -10.86 5.62 10.29
N PHE A 68 -11.53 5.50 9.16
CA PHE A 68 -11.42 6.44 8.05
C PHE A 68 -12.15 7.75 8.34
N ILE A 69 -11.55 8.86 7.90
CA ILE A 69 -12.09 10.22 8.02
C ILE A 69 -12.22 10.82 6.62
N GLY A 70 -13.41 11.28 6.27
CA GLY A 70 -13.68 11.98 5.01
C GLY A 70 -14.57 11.21 4.03
N PRO A 71 -14.77 11.74 2.82
CA PRO A 71 -15.64 11.14 1.81
C PRO A 71 -15.01 9.88 1.19
N ASP A 72 -15.88 9.00 0.69
CA ASP A 72 -15.51 7.82 -0.07
C ASP A 72 -14.96 8.18 -1.47
N GLY A 73 -14.36 7.20 -2.15
CA GLY A 73 -13.92 7.29 -3.54
C GLY A 73 -12.49 7.82 -3.71
N TYR A 74 -11.69 7.85 -2.65
CA TYR A 74 -10.32 8.35 -2.72
C TYR A 74 -9.38 7.30 -3.32
N SER A 75 -9.07 7.46 -4.61
CA SER A 75 -8.27 6.49 -5.37
C SER A 75 -6.88 6.19 -4.78
N PRO A 76 -6.16 7.11 -4.11
CA PRO A 76 -4.91 6.75 -3.44
C PRO A 76 -5.08 5.70 -2.33
N ALA A 77 -6.20 5.67 -1.60
CA ALA A 77 -6.45 4.63 -0.60
C ALA A 77 -6.68 3.27 -1.27
N MET A 78 -7.34 3.23 -2.43
CA MET A 78 -7.48 2.01 -3.23
C MET A 78 -6.12 1.51 -3.74
N LEU A 79 -5.26 2.43 -4.21
CA LEU A 79 -3.90 2.10 -4.64
C LEU A 79 -3.02 1.60 -3.48
N VAL A 80 -3.18 2.18 -2.28
CA VAL A 80 -2.54 1.67 -1.06
C VAL A 80 -2.95 0.22 -0.84
N PHE A 81 -4.25 -0.09 -0.87
CA PHE A 81 -4.74 -1.44 -0.67
C PHE A 81 -4.09 -2.44 -1.64
N VAL A 82 -4.27 -2.24 -2.95
CA VAL A 82 -3.79 -3.16 -3.99
C VAL A 82 -2.26 -3.31 -3.93
N SER A 83 -1.53 -2.21 -3.76
CA SER A 83 -0.06 -2.23 -3.66
C SER A 83 0.41 -2.99 -2.42
N PHE A 84 -0.23 -2.76 -1.26
CA PHE A 84 0.20 -3.35 0.00
C PHE A 84 -0.17 -4.83 0.09
N VAL A 85 -1.35 -5.25 -0.39
CA VAL A 85 -1.70 -6.69 -0.40
C VAL A 85 -0.79 -7.51 -1.33
N ASP A 86 -0.35 -6.93 -2.45
CA ASP A 86 0.64 -7.56 -3.34
C ASP A 86 2.01 -7.66 -2.65
N ARG A 87 2.51 -6.56 -2.07
CA ARG A 87 3.80 -6.51 -1.39
C ARG A 87 3.88 -7.37 -0.14
N LEU A 88 2.76 -7.55 0.56
CA LEU A 88 2.64 -8.47 1.70
C LEU A 88 2.52 -9.93 1.27
N GLY A 89 2.42 -10.23 -0.02
CA GLY A 89 2.26 -11.59 -0.54
C GLY A 89 0.90 -12.20 -0.26
N ILE A 90 -0.12 -11.38 0.02
CA ILE A 90 -1.49 -11.83 0.26
C ILE A 90 -2.15 -12.23 -1.06
N LEU A 91 -1.87 -11.49 -2.15
CA LEU A 91 -2.33 -11.84 -3.48
C LEU A 91 -1.56 -13.05 -4.01
N LYS A 92 -2.27 -14.12 -4.34
CA LYS A 92 -1.72 -15.20 -5.16
C LYS A 92 -1.61 -14.70 -6.59
N ARG A 93 -0.38 -14.48 -7.07
CA ARG A 93 -0.18 -14.30 -8.51
C ARG A 93 -0.39 -15.64 -9.19
N PRO A 94 -1.13 -15.69 -10.32
CA PRO A 94 -1.14 -16.88 -11.17
C PRO A 94 0.30 -17.21 -11.51
N THR A 95 0.66 -18.49 -11.44
CA THR A 95 1.94 -18.92 -11.97
C THR A 95 1.97 -18.67 -13.48
N ASP A 96 3.13 -18.49 -14.11
CA ASP A 96 3.22 -18.29 -15.57
C ASP A 96 2.49 -19.38 -16.38
N ARG A 97 2.27 -20.56 -15.80
CA ARG A 97 1.52 -21.68 -16.38
C ARG A 97 0.00 -21.44 -16.42
N GLU A 98 -0.52 -20.59 -15.56
CA GLU A 98 -1.95 -20.31 -15.37
C GLU A 98 -2.37 -18.98 -15.99
N ARG A 99 -1.41 -18.17 -16.47
CA ARG A 99 -1.72 -16.91 -17.14
C ARG A 99 -2.44 -17.19 -18.48
N PRO A 100 -3.61 -16.57 -18.75
CA PRO A 100 -4.27 -16.69 -20.04
C PRO A 100 -3.31 -16.32 -21.17
N ARG A 101 -3.31 -17.12 -22.24
CA ARG A 101 -2.36 -17.00 -23.37
C ARG A 101 -2.42 -15.67 -24.15
N GLY A 102 -3.32 -14.75 -23.78
CA GLY A 102 -3.65 -13.52 -24.50
C GLY A 102 -2.89 -12.24 -24.09
N ASP A 103 -2.22 -12.21 -22.94
CA ASP A 103 -1.63 -10.97 -22.39
C ASP A 103 -0.12 -10.81 -22.62
N ARG A 104 0.49 -11.60 -23.53
CA ARG A 104 1.87 -11.31 -23.95
C ARG A 104 1.82 -10.10 -24.89
N PRO A 105 2.48 -8.96 -24.58
CA PRO A 105 2.70 -7.95 -25.60
C PRO A 105 3.42 -8.61 -26.77
N ALA A 106 2.90 -8.43 -27.97
CA ALA A 106 3.49 -8.99 -29.17
C ALA A 106 4.91 -8.42 -29.34
N GLY A 107 5.93 -9.27 -29.12
CA GLY A 107 7.32 -8.94 -29.47
C GLY A 107 8.35 -8.98 -28.35
N GLU A 108 8.01 -9.31 -27.10
CA GLU A 108 9.04 -9.45 -26.07
C GLU A 108 9.74 -10.83 -26.20
N PRO A 109 11.06 -10.87 -26.49
CA PRO A 109 11.78 -12.13 -26.55
C PRO A 109 11.76 -12.80 -25.18
N PRO A 110 11.73 -14.15 -25.12
CA PRO A 110 11.73 -14.85 -23.84
C PRO A 110 12.94 -14.41 -23.01
N SER A 111 12.67 -14.05 -21.76
CA SER A 111 13.72 -13.83 -20.75
C SER A 111 14.66 -15.04 -20.75
N PRO A 112 15.99 -14.85 -20.84
CA PRO A 112 16.91 -15.97 -20.83
C PRO A 112 16.80 -16.66 -19.47
N ALA A 113 16.08 -17.79 -19.49
CA ALA A 113 16.06 -18.74 -18.39
C ALA A 113 17.50 -19.04 -17.99
N LYS A 114 17.76 -19.00 -16.68
CA LYS A 114 18.98 -19.46 -15.99
C LYS A 114 19.76 -20.45 -16.84
N ALA A 115 20.69 -19.94 -17.64
CA ALA A 115 21.68 -20.76 -18.29
C ALA A 115 22.51 -21.36 -17.16
N ALA A 116 22.54 -22.69 -17.16
CA ALA A 116 23.40 -23.55 -16.37
C ALA A 116 24.68 -22.84 -15.92
N ARG A 117 24.90 -22.79 -14.61
CA ARG A 117 26.25 -22.59 -14.08
C ARG A 117 26.88 -23.98 -13.90
N PRO A 118 28.16 -24.14 -14.31
CA PRO A 118 28.90 -25.39 -14.21
C PRO A 118 29.12 -25.82 -12.75
#